data_AF-K4RC24-F1
#
_entry.id   AF-K4RC24-F1
#
_cell.length_a   1.000
_cell.length_b   1.000
_cell.length_c   1.000
_cell.angle_alpha   90.00
_cell.angle_beta   90.00
_cell.angle_gamma   90.00
#
_symmetry.space_group_name_H-M   'P 1'
#
loop_
_entity.id
_entity.type
_entity.pdbx_description
1 polymer ?
#
loop_
_entity_poly.entity_id
_entity_poly.type
_entity_poly.pdbx_seq_one_letter_code
_entity_poly.pdbx_strand_id
1 'polypeptide(L)'
;MNKNPGGVAATFAGTYEAGDAWLATCSAHPVLVRAAWEDELLAPIASGIGWLVAETQLVFGMPALARIREADRSPVLADPESDTAWWLVPLDAAEDLDDARHVKVHAPGWLLRCPPTGWQVDGRFWLARPDGSGRLTDPTVLAAAFGPGGGARLSSEAPA
;
A
#
# COMPACT_ATOMS: atom_id res chain seq x y z
N MET A 1 -12.15 38.46 -11.46
CA MET A 1 -11.78 37.49 -10.41
C MET A 1 -12.65 36.26 -10.60
N ASN A 2 -12.25 35.31 -11.45
CA ASN A 2 -12.97 34.04 -11.62
C ASN A 2 -12.03 32.90 -11.22
N LYS A 3 -12.38 32.20 -10.14
CA LYS A 3 -11.73 30.94 -9.74
C LYS A 3 -12.30 29.83 -10.63
N ASN A 4 -11.40 29.15 -11.34
CA ASN A 4 -11.71 28.01 -12.21
C ASN A 4 -11.82 26.75 -11.33
N PRO A 5 -12.94 26.01 -11.29
CA PRO A 5 -13.06 24.77 -10.51
C PRO A 5 -12.43 23.53 -11.18
N GLY A 6 -11.94 23.64 -12.42
CA GLY A 6 -11.42 22.50 -13.21
C GLY A 6 -9.98 22.06 -12.93
N GLY A 7 -9.24 22.75 -12.05
CA GLY A 7 -7.82 22.46 -11.82
C GLY A 7 -7.56 21.20 -10.99
N VAL A 8 -8.47 20.83 -10.10
CA VAL A 8 -8.23 19.78 -9.10
C VAL A 8 -8.50 18.38 -9.67
N ALA A 9 -9.58 18.23 -10.45
CA ALA A 9 -9.92 16.94 -11.08
C ALA A 9 -8.90 16.48 -12.13
N ALA A 10 -8.32 17.43 -12.88
CA ALA A 10 -7.28 17.14 -13.86
C ALA A 10 -5.96 16.68 -13.22
N THR A 11 -5.62 17.20 -12.04
CA THR A 11 -4.42 16.79 -11.28
C THR A 11 -4.56 15.36 -10.76
N PHE A 12 -5.71 15.00 -10.20
CA PHE A 12 -5.95 13.66 -9.68
C PHE A 12 -5.94 12.59 -10.77
N ALA A 13 -6.60 12.84 -11.90
CA ALA A 13 -6.56 11.93 -13.05
C ALA A 13 -5.13 11.71 -13.58
N GLY A 14 -4.32 12.79 -13.62
CA GLY A 14 -2.91 12.70 -14.01
C GLY A 14 -2.05 11.90 -13.02
N THR A 15 -2.29 12.04 -11.71
CA THR A 15 -1.60 11.25 -10.69
C THR A 15 -1.98 9.77 -10.75
N TYR A 16 -3.24 9.44 -11.05
CA TYR A 16 -3.66 8.04 -11.17
C TYR A 16 -3.01 7.37 -12.38
N GLU A 17 -2.98 8.03 -13.54
CA GLU A 17 -2.27 7.47 -14.71
C GLU A 17 -0.77 7.28 -14.42
N ALA A 18 -0.14 8.22 -13.69
CA ALA A 18 1.26 8.06 -13.30
C ALA A 18 1.47 6.86 -12.36
N GLY A 19 0.58 6.69 -11.38
CA GLY A 19 0.58 5.56 -10.45
C GLY A 19 0.35 4.23 -11.16
N ASP A 20 -0.65 4.16 -12.05
CA ASP A 20 -0.99 2.99 -12.87
C ASP A 20 0.15 2.63 -13.81
N ALA A 21 0.76 3.63 -14.45
CA ALA A 21 1.90 3.44 -15.33
C ALA A 21 3.11 2.86 -14.59
N TRP A 22 3.46 3.43 -13.43
CA TRP A 22 4.55 2.89 -12.61
C TRP A 22 4.25 1.47 -12.12
N LEU A 23 3.05 1.24 -11.60
CA LEU A 23 2.69 -0.06 -11.05
C LEU A 23 2.70 -1.15 -12.13
N ALA A 24 2.25 -0.83 -13.35
CA ALA A 24 2.32 -1.73 -14.49
C ALA A 24 3.77 -2.07 -14.89
N THR A 25 4.73 -1.13 -14.82
CA THR A 25 6.13 -1.39 -15.17
C THR A 25 6.85 -2.29 -14.16
N CYS A 26 6.30 -2.47 -12.96
CA CYS A 26 6.77 -3.48 -12.00
C CYS A 26 6.44 -4.92 -12.44
N SER A 27 5.58 -5.11 -13.45
CA SER A 27 5.29 -6.42 -14.04
C SER A 27 6.17 -6.70 -15.25
N ALA A 28 6.51 -7.96 -15.48
CA ALA A 28 7.11 -8.42 -16.73
C ALA A 28 6.15 -8.25 -17.94
N HIS A 29 4.86 -8.08 -17.68
CA HIS A 29 3.81 -7.97 -18.69
C HIS A 29 2.90 -6.75 -18.44
N PRO A 30 3.41 -5.51 -18.59
CA PRO A 30 2.67 -4.28 -18.27
C PRO A 30 1.36 -4.13 -19.06
N VAL A 31 1.32 -4.62 -20.30
CA VAL A 31 0.10 -4.58 -21.13
C VAL A 31 -1.00 -5.46 -20.55
N LEU A 32 -0.66 -6.64 -20.01
CA LEU A 32 -1.65 -7.52 -19.38
C LEU A 32 -2.18 -6.96 -18.06
N VAL A 33 -1.35 -6.21 -17.33
CA VAL A 33 -1.79 -5.48 -16.13
C VAL A 33 -2.85 -4.45 -16.49
N ARG A 34 -2.60 -3.63 -17.52
CA ARG A 34 -3.56 -2.62 -17.99
C ARG A 34 -4.85 -3.26 -18.51
N ALA A 35 -4.75 -4.32 -19.31
CA ALA A 35 -5.92 -5.04 -19.81
C ALA A 35 -6.79 -5.61 -18.67
N ALA A 36 -6.16 -6.15 -17.62
CA ALA A 36 -6.92 -6.62 -16.45
C ALA A 36 -7.69 -5.48 -15.76
N TRP A 37 -7.08 -4.30 -15.62
CA TRP A 37 -7.78 -3.14 -15.04
C TRP A 37 -8.89 -2.59 -15.92
N GLU A 38 -8.72 -2.62 -17.25
CA GLU A 38 -9.78 -2.27 -18.22
C GLU A 38 -10.98 -3.23 -18.11
N ASP A 39 -10.74 -4.50 -17.81
CA ASP A 39 -11.77 -5.52 -17.56
C ASP A 39 -12.31 -5.51 -16.11
N GLU A 40 -11.98 -4.49 -15.31
CA GLU A 40 -12.34 -4.37 -13.89
C GLU A 40 -11.89 -5.57 -13.04
N LEU A 41 -10.71 -6.12 -13.34
CA LEU A 41 -10.08 -7.21 -12.60
C LEU A 41 -8.86 -6.73 -11.80
N LEU A 42 -8.56 -7.44 -10.71
CA LEU A 42 -7.30 -7.26 -10.00
C LEU A 42 -6.14 -7.85 -10.82
N ALA A 43 -5.14 -7.02 -11.13
CA ALA A 43 -3.96 -7.46 -11.85
C ALA A 43 -2.97 -8.16 -10.91
N PRO A 44 -2.51 -9.39 -11.20
CA PRO A 44 -1.47 -10.05 -10.43
C PRO A 44 -0.10 -9.47 -10.79
N ILE A 45 0.60 -8.89 -9.81
CA ILE A 45 1.94 -8.32 -9.98
C ILE A 45 2.88 -9.01 -9.00
N ALA A 46 3.94 -9.65 -9.53
CA ALA A 46 4.95 -10.30 -8.72
C ALA A 46 5.85 -9.25 -8.04
N SER A 47 6.09 -9.44 -6.74
CA SER A 47 7.15 -8.73 -6.02
C SER A 47 8.52 -9.11 -6.56
N GLY A 48 9.54 -8.30 -6.25
CA GLY A 48 10.94 -8.55 -6.61
C GLY A 48 11.47 -7.66 -7.75
N ILE A 49 10.58 -6.99 -8.50
CA ILE A 49 10.97 -5.91 -9.43
C ILE A 49 10.56 -4.59 -8.78
N GLY A 50 11.55 -3.89 -8.21
CA GLY A 50 11.34 -2.60 -7.56
C GLY A 50 10.92 -2.68 -6.11
N TRP A 51 10.07 -3.63 -5.71
CA TRP A 51 9.51 -3.71 -4.34
C TRP A 51 9.29 -5.14 -3.83
N LEU A 52 9.23 -5.29 -2.50
CA LEU A 52 8.67 -6.43 -1.78
C LEU A 52 7.32 -6.08 -1.16
N VAL A 53 6.64 -7.11 -0.63
CA VAL A 53 5.36 -6.96 0.07
C VAL A 53 5.57 -7.18 1.56
N ALA A 54 5.24 -6.18 2.36
CA ALA A 54 5.07 -6.33 3.80
C ALA A 54 3.58 -6.41 4.11
N GLU A 55 3.12 -7.54 4.66
CA GLU A 55 1.74 -7.86 4.96
C GLU A 55 1.44 -7.71 6.45
N THR A 56 0.26 -7.20 6.80
CA THR A 56 -0.27 -7.22 8.17
C THR A 56 -1.79 -7.31 8.18
N GLN A 57 -2.38 -7.55 9.35
CA GLN A 57 -3.82 -7.43 9.53
C GLN A 57 -4.23 -5.95 9.63
N LEU A 58 -5.40 -5.58 9.13
CA LEU A 58 -5.87 -4.18 9.14
C LEU A 58 -5.97 -3.60 10.56
N VAL A 59 -6.34 -4.43 11.55
CA VAL A 59 -6.39 -4.01 12.96
C VAL A 59 -5.05 -3.46 13.49
N PHE A 60 -3.92 -3.94 12.97
CA PHE A 60 -2.58 -3.43 13.31
C PHE A 60 -2.11 -2.38 12.30
N GLY A 61 -2.47 -2.57 11.04
CA GLY A 61 -2.08 -1.72 9.92
C GLY A 61 -2.63 -0.31 9.99
N MET A 62 -3.91 -0.14 10.36
CA MET A 62 -4.54 1.18 10.41
C MET A 62 -3.92 2.10 11.48
N PRO A 63 -3.68 1.64 12.72
CA PRO A 63 -2.90 2.41 13.70
C PRO A 63 -1.48 2.72 13.23
N ALA A 64 -0.79 1.79 12.57
CA ALA A 64 0.56 2.02 12.05
C ALA A 64 0.54 3.13 10.97
N LEU A 65 -0.38 3.05 10.01
CA LEU A 65 -0.57 4.06 8.96
C LEU A 65 -0.87 5.46 9.53
N ALA A 66 -1.63 5.53 10.64
CA ALA A 66 -1.94 6.79 11.31
C ALA A 66 -0.71 7.43 11.99
N ARG A 67 0.32 6.63 12.36
CA ARG A 67 1.58 7.12 12.95
C ARG A 67 2.57 7.60 11.88
N ILE A 68 2.45 7.11 10.66
CA ILE A 68 3.27 7.53 9.52
C ILE A 68 2.72 8.86 8.98
N ARG A 69 3.59 9.86 8.84
CA ARG A 69 3.23 11.17 8.29
C ARG A 69 2.72 11.02 6.87
N GLU A 70 1.74 11.80 6.47
CA GLU A 70 1.12 11.69 5.14
C GLU A 70 2.12 11.80 3.98
N ALA A 71 3.10 12.69 4.08
CA ALA A 71 4.17 12.82 3.08
C ALA A 71 5.09 11.58 2.99
N ASP A 72 5.20 10.83 4.08
CA ASP A 72 6.00 9.61 4.20
C ASP A 72 5.14 8.35 3.95
N ARG A 73 3.82 8.51 3.78
CA ARG A 73 2.97 7.40 3.32
C ARG A 73 3.35 7.09 1.88
N SER A 74 3.60 5.82 1.67
CA SER A 74 3.95 5.20 0.40
C SER A 74 2.93 4.08 0.13
N PRO A 75 2.85 3.47 -1.07
CA PRO A 75 1.70 2.67 -1.44
C PRO A 75 1.31 1.61 -0.41
N VAL A 76 0.07 1.73 0.07
CA VAL A 76 -0.56 0.78 0.99
C VAL A 76 -1.86 0.31 0.36
N LEU A 77 -1.94 -0.98 0.07
CA LEU A 77 -3.14 -1.64 -0.40
C LEU A 77 -3.91 -2.21 0.79
N ALA A 78 -5.23 -2.15 0.75
CA ALA A 78 -6.11 -2.78 1.73
C ALA A 78 -7.12 -3.70 1.07
N ASP A 79 -7.48 -4.74 1.81
CA ASP A 79 -8.57 -5.66 1.52
C ASP A 79 -9.33 -5.89 2.85
N PRO A 80 -10.41 -5.12 3.09
CA PRO A 80 -11.21 -5.22 4.31
C PRO A 80 -11.88 -6.58 4.51
N GLU A 81 -12.24 -7.25 3.42
CA GLU A 81 -12.92 -8.55 3.48
C GLU A 81 -12.00 -9.63 4.04
N SER A 82 -10.72 -9.57 3.72
CA SER A 82 -9.68 -10.45 4.26
C SER A 82 -8.94 -9.91 5.49
N ASP A 83 -9.37 -8.78 6.06
CA ASP A 83 -8.68 -8.11 7.18
C ASP A 83 -7.18 -7.87 6.90
N THR A 84 -6.80 -7.55 5.67
CA THR A 84 -5.37 -7.49 5.28
C THR A 84 -4.97 -6.13 4.69
N ALA A 85 -3.75 -5.69 5.02
CA ALA A 85 -3.08 -4.58 4.36
C ALA A 85 -1.67 -4.98 3.90
N TRP A 86 -1.24 -4.37 2.80
CA TRP A 86 0.07 -4.60 2.19
C TRP A 86 0.78 -3.27 1.94
N TRP A 87 1.99 -3.12 2.47
CA TRP A 87 2.91 -2.03 2.15
C TRP A 87 3.86 -2.49 1.06
N LEU A 88 4.09 -1.63 0.08
CA LEU A 88 5.19 -1.82 -0.85
C LEU A 88 6.46 -1.24 -0.22
N VAL A 89 7.46 -2.10 -0.05
CA VAL A 89 8.73 -1.79 0.65
C VAL A 89 9.94 -2.08 -0.26
N PRO A 90 11.12 -1.48 0.00
CA PRO A 90 12.36 -1.79 -0.71
C PRO A 90 12.75 -3.29 -0.69
N LEU A 91 13.64 -3.70 -1.61
CA LEU A 91 14.06 -5.10 -1.76
C LEU A 91 14.89 -5.64 -0.59
N ASP A 92 15.50 -4.76 0.18
CA ASP A 92 16.31 -5.03 1.38
C ASP A 92 15.52 -4.92 2.70
N ALA A 93 14.22 -4.59 2.63
CA ALA A 93 13.38 -4.34 3.80
C ALA A 93 13.18 -5.54 4.74
N ALA A 94 13.55 -6.76 4.33
CA ALA A 94 13.36 -7.96 5.14
C ALA A 94 14.16 -7.91 6.45
N GLU A 95 15.40 -7.39 6.42
CA GLU A 95 16.26 -7.32 7.61
C GLU A 95 15.73 -6.28 8.62
N ASP A 96 15.33 -5.11 8.13
CA ASP A 96 14.82 -4.01 8.96
C ASP A 96 13.45 -4.32 9.61
N LEU A 97 12.67 -5.22 9.02
CA LEU A 97 11.32 -5.58 9.47
C LEU A 97 11.27 -6.91 10.24
N ASP A 98 12.38 -7.61 10.43
CA ASP A 98 12.40 -8.93 11.09
C ASP A 98 11.86 -8.88 12.53
N ASP A 99 12.10 -7.78 13.24
CA ASP A 99 11.61 -7.54 14.62
C ASP A 99 10.22 -6.89 14.69
N ALA A 100 9.65 -6.47 13.55
CA ALA A 100 8.36 -5.79 13.51
C ALA A 100 7.21 -6.76 13.74
N ARG A 101 6.74 -6.83 15.00
CA ARG A 101 5.59 -7.65 15.36
C ARG A 101 4.39 -7.30 14.47
N HIS A 102 3.71 -8.34 14.00
CA HIS A 102 2.54 -8.27 13.12
C HIS A 102 2.84 -7.95 11.64
N VAL A 103 4.10 -7.79 11.24
CA VAL A 103 4.47 -7.62 9.84
C VAL A 103 5.11 -8.90 9.31
N LYS A 104 4.70 -9.33 8.12
CA LYS A 104 5.32 -10.43 7.39
C LYS A 104 5.83 -9.92 6.05
N VAL A 105 7.14 -9.96 5.83
CA VAL A 105 7.71 -9.65 4.52
C VAL A 105 7.69 -10.92 3.66
N HIS A 106 7.07 -10.83 2.49
CA HIS A 106 7.07 -11.92 1.52
C HIS A 106 8.29 -11.83 0.61
N ALA A 107 8.86 -13.00 0.27
CA ALA A 107 9.99 -13.12 -0.64
C ALA A 107 9.65 -12.60 -2.05
N PRO A 108 10.68 -12.29 -2.88
CA PRO A 108 10.50 -12.01 -4.30
C PRO A 108 9.66 -13.09 -5.02
N GLY A 109 8.86 -12.68 -5.99
CA GLY A 109 7.96 -13.56 -6.76
C GLY A 109 6.57 -13.75 -6.14
N TRP A 110 6.32 -13.20 -4.95
CA TRP A 110 5.00 -13.25 -4.34
C TRP A 110 4.01 -12.36 -5.11
N LEU A 111 2.84 -12.90 -5.44
CA LEU A 111 1.86 -12.23 -6.30
C LEU A 111 0.91 -11.35 -5.47
N LEU A 112 1.06 -10.03 -5.58
CA LEU A 112 0.09 -9.07 -5.08
C LEU A 112 -0.95 -8.80 -6.16
N ARG A 113 -2.24 -9.02 -5.84
CA ARG A 113 -3.33 -8.66 -6.76
C ARG A 113 -3.73 -7.21 -6.51
N CYS A 114 -3.40 -6.34 -7.47
CA CYS A 114 -3.52 -4.90 -7.35
C CYS A 114 -4.70 -4.37 -8.17
N PRO A 115 -5.54 -3.49 -7.59
CA PRO A 115 -6.45 -2.65 -8.36
C PRO A 115 -5.67 -1.52 -9.06
N PRO A 116 -6.26 -0.85 -10.06
CA PRO A 116 -5.76 0.44 -10.53
C PRO A 116 -5.78 1.45 -9.37
N THR A 117 -4.99 2.52 -9.49
CA THR A 117 -4.75 3.47 -8.40
C THR A 117 -5.92 4.42 -8.16
N GLY A 118 -6.76 4.63 -9.17
CA GLY A 118 -7.87 5.60 -9.13
C GLY A 118 -9.17 5.09 -8.47
N TRP A 119 -9.43 3.79 -8.48
CA TRP A 119 -10.67 3.19 -7.96
C TRP A 119 -10.44 1.80 -7.36
N GLN A 120 -11.47 1.29 -6.68
CA GLN A 120 -11.43 -0.03 -6.05
C GLN A 120 -11.91 -1.13 -7.01
N VAL A 121 -11.37 -2.34 -6.87
CA VAL A 121 -11.81 -3.53 -7.59
C VAL A 121 -11.87 -4.68 -6.59
N ASP A 122 -12.96 -5.46 -6.61
CA ASP A 122 -13.13 -6.64 -5.73
C ASP A 122 -12.85 -6.33 -4.24
N GLY A 123 -13.41 -5.21 -3.76
CA GLY A 123 -13.23 -4.73 -2.38
C GLY A 123 -11.83 -4.18 -2.05
N ARG A 124 -10.84 -4.30 -2.94
CA ARG A 124 -9.47 -3.80 -2.71
C ARG A 124 -9.29 -2.37 -3.17
N PHE A 125 -8.59 -1.59 -2.35
CA PHE A 125 -8.29 -0.20 -2.65
C PHE A 125 -7.01 0.28 -1.98
N TRP A 126 -6.45 1.34 -2.54
CA TRP A 126 -5.24 1.99 -2.02
C TRP A 126 -5.59 2.95 -0.87
N LEU A 127 -5.11 2.64 0.34
CA LEU A 127 -5.11 3.55 1.50
C LEU A 127 -4.12 4.70 1.31
N ALA A 128 -2.97 4.39 0.70
CA ALA A 128 -2.03 5.36 0.16
C ALA A 128 -1.69 4.92 -1.26
N ARG A 129 -1.82 5.83 -2.23
CA ARG A 129 -1.72 5.50 -3.66
C ARG A 129 -0.28 5.61 -4.15
N PRO A 130 0.11 4.79 -5.14
CA PRO A 130 1.27 5.10 -5.97
C PRO A 130 1.07 6.44 -6.67
N ASP A 131 2.07 7.31 -6.59
CA ASP A 131 2.10 8.60 -7.27
C ASP A 131 2.90 8.57 -8.59
N GLY A 132 3.42 7.40 -8.95
CA GLY A 132 4.25 7.20 -10.14
C GLY A 132 5.74 7.41 -9.95
N SER A 133 6.19 7.92 -8.79
CA SER A 133 7.61 8.20 -8.52
C SER A 133 8.43 6.95 -8.19
N GLY A 134 7.76 5.86 -7.83
CA GLY A 134 8.39 4.66 -7.28
C GLY A 134 8.85 4.80 -5.83
N ARG A 135 8.38 5.82 -5.10
CA ARG A 135 8.66 5.96 -3.67
C ARG A 135 8.01 4.84 -2.87
N LEU A 136 8.82 4.08 -2.14
CA LEU A 136 8.42 2.94 -1.31
C LEU A 136 8.41 3.30 0.18
N THR A 137 7.76 2.47 0.99
CA THR A 137 7.65 2.70 2.43
C THR A 137 9.01 2.43 3.04
N ASP A 138 9.58 3.43 3.71
CA ASP A 138 10.82 3.25 4.45
C ASP A 138 10.62 2.18 5.54
N PRO A 139 11.40 1.09 5.51
CA PRO A 139 11.20 -0.04 6.42
C PRO A 139 11.49 0.32 7.88
N THR A 140 12.40 1.26 8.15
CA THR A 140 12.66 1.76 9.52
C THR A 140 11.47 2.55 10.04
N VAL A 141 10.85 3.39 9.20
CA VAL A 141 9.63 4.12 9.56
C VAL A 141 8.47 3.16 9.82
N LEU A 142 8.34 2.13 8.98
CA LEU A 142 7.32 1.10 9.15
C LEU A 142 7.53 0.30 10.44
N ALA A 143 8.74 -0.18 10.71
CA ALA A 143 9.09 -0.88 11.95
C ALA A 143 8.76 -0.04 13.19
N ALA A 144 9.13 1.25 13.17
CA ALA A 144 8.82 2.18 14.26
C ALA A 144 7.30 2.36 14.46
N ALA A 145 6.51 2.35 13.40
CA ALA A 145 5.05 2.46 13.46
C ALA A 145 4.37 1.22 14.08
N PHE A 146 4.97 0.04 13.94
CA PHE A 146 4.55 -1.23 14.56
C PHE A 146 5.19 -1.51 15.93
N GLY A 147 6.17 -0.70 16.34
CA GLY A 147 6.88 -0.84 17.62
C GLY A 147 5.98 -0.72 18.87
N PRO A 148 6.52 -0.99 20.07
CA PRO A 148 5.78 -1.24 21.33
C PRO A 148 4.85 -0.12 21.85
N GLY A 149 4.73 1.03 21.17
CA GLY A 149 3.63 1.99 21.37
C GLY A 149 2.35 1.67 20.57
N GLY A 150 2.35 0.52 19.88
CA GLY A 150 1.45 0.16 18.79
C GLY A 150 0.11 -0.47 19.18
N GLY A 151 0.12 -1.34 20.18
CA GLY A 151 -1.04 -2.12 20.58
C GLY A 151 -2.03 -1.30 21.40
N ALA A 152 -3.32 -1.41 21.08
CA ALA A 152 -4.36 -1.03 22.01
C ALA A 152 -4.07 -1.71 23.35
N ARG A 153 -3.85 -0.94 24.41
CA ARG A 153 -3.98 -1.48 25.77
C ARG A 153 -5.41 -1.98 25.86
N LEU A 154 -5.60 -3.30 25.82
CA LEU A 154 -6.86 -3.89 26.24
C LEU A 154 -7.03 -3.48 27.70
N SER A 155 -7.95 -2.54 27.96
CA SER A 155 -8.41 -2.22 29.30
C SER A 155 -9.10 -3.45 29.87
N SER A 156 -8.33 -4.34 30.48
CA SER A 156 -8.84 -5.32 31.42
C SER A 156 -8.39 -4.89 32.80
N GLU A 157 -9.19 -4.04 33.46
CA GLU A 157 -9.61 -4.24 34.84
C GLU A 157 -10.61 -3.14 35.22
N ALA A 158 -11.84 -3.55 35.51
CA ALA A 158 -12.74 -2.79 36.35
C ALA A 158 -12.51 -3.27 37.79
N PRO A 159 -12.22 -2.40 38.77
CA PRO A 159 -12.22 -2.82 40.16
C PRO A 159 -13.65 -2.81 40.69
N ALA A 160 -14.02 -3.92 41.36
CA ALA A 160 -15.15 -4.01 42.28
C ALA A 160 -14.83 -3.32 43.61
#